data_AF-A0A7L1JK33-F1
#
_entry.id   AF-A0A7L1JK33-F1
#
_cell.length_a   1.000
_cell.length_b   1.000
_cell.length_c   1.000
_cell.angle_alpha   90.00
_cell.angle_beta   90.00
_cell.angle_gamma   90.00
#
_symmetry.space_group_name_H-M   'P 1'
#
loop_
_entity.id
_entity.type
_entity.pdbx_description
1 polymer ?
#
loop_
_entity_poly.entity_id
_entity_poly.type
_entity_poly.pdbx_seq_one_letter_code
_entity_poly.pdbx_strand_id
1 'polypeptide(L)'
;VATTERRVAAEGSSILMHAPDIRNVNFTEWEYIRNTTPEFILQYYADHKYPTIYTAYQGRVVFYPENGSILLQRLQETDSGIYRATVDLMQDKARTTLLEVIQPVPQPELQCSSKPAGSPIELVCVVPEGTVASISWKKDGHPLPPDKCYLLSENDTVLLIRNGEKSDCGSYSCNVSNVISWKEATLDLTVTGLTPPLRHVRRLAVVTLMFVAFSTVGFIVLLWQLREQRFGTEASKHAILFSHGLLCVSCLLLLAISIIWMQEEGLSAAFVLLGLFFFAAAIGHRVIRNSTTPATLIVNLLFATLLLHHTQQLHERGCSEAVDLTTSCVSAAVAILTTLLLLFLW
;
A
#
# COMPACT_ATOMS: atom_id res chain seq x y z
N VAL A 1 -38.82 18.34 40.02
CA VAL A 1 -37.50 17.67 40.07
C VAL A 1 -36.75 18.12 38.83
N ALA A 2 -35.61 18.81 38.99
CA ALA A 2 -34.85 19.31 37.85
C ALA A 2 -34.22 18.13 37.10
N THR A 3 -34.61 17.93 35.84
CA THR A 3 -34.05 16.86 34.98
C THR A 3 -32.83 17.40 34.26
N THR A 4 -31.69 16.74 34.45
CA THR A 4 -30.46 17.02 33.68
C THR A 4 -30.24 15.93 32.64
N GLU A 5 -30.11 16.33 31.38
CA GLU A 5 -29.87 15.43 30.26
C GLU A 5 -28.52 15.75 29.61
N ARG A 6 -27.77 14.74 29.19
CA ARG A 6 -26.55 14.92 28.39
C ARG A 6 -26.87 14.64 26.93
N ARG A 7 -26.46 15.54 26.03
CA ARG A 7 -26.59 15.39 24.58
C ARG A 7 -25.24 15.61 23.91
N VAL A 8 -24.98 14.81 22.88
CA VAL A 8 -23.79 14.95 22.03
C VAL A 8 -24.26 15.20 20.61
N ALA A 9 -23.63 16.15 19.93
CA ALA A 9 -23.99 16.52 18.56
C ALA A 9 -22.75 16.80 17.71
N ALA A 10 -22.88 16.63 16.40
CA ALA A 10 -21.82 16.97 15.46
C ALA A 10 -21.77 18.47 15.18
N GLU A 11 -20.57 19.01 15.00
CA GLU A 11 -20.40 20.35 14.45
C GLU A 11 -21.14 20.49 13.10
N GLY A 12 -21.75 21.65 12.86
CA GLY A 12 -22.56 21.95 11.68
C GLY A 12 -23.97 21.35 11.71
N SER A 13 -24.26 20.40 12.62
CA SER A 13 -25.59 19.78 12.73
C SER A 13 -26.59 20.66 13.50
N SER A 14 -27.78 20.12 13.78
CA SER A 14 -28.80 20.77 14.59
C SER A 14 -29.25 19.83 15.71
N ILE A 15 -29.54 20.38 16.89
CA ILE A 15 -29.98 19.61 18.06
C ILE A 15 -31.29 20.17 18.61
N LEU A 16 -32.30 19.31 18.76
CA LEU A 16 -33.53 19.64 19.45
C LEU A 16 -33.30 19.49 20.95
N MET A 17 -33.56 20.54 21.72
CA MET A 17 -33.52 20.52 23.17
C MET A 17 -34.92 20.76 23.70
N HIS A 18 -35.37 19.86 24.56
CA HIS A 18 -36.73 19.88 25.06
C HIS A 18 -36.84 20.78 26.28
N ALA A 19 -37.93 21.54 26.34
CA ALA A 19 -38.36 22.18 27.57
C ALA A 19 -38.94 21.14 28.56
N PRO A 20 -39.19 21.54 29.82
CA PRO A 20 -40.00 20.80 30.77
C PRO A 20 -41.40 20.47 30.19
N ASP A 21 -41.90 19.27 30.44
CA ASP A 21 -43.24 18.85 30.01
C ASP A 21 -44.31 19.48 30.90
N ILE A 22 -45.00 20.51 30.39
CA ILE A 22 -46.00 21.29 31.11
C ILE A 22 -47.20 21.54 30.21
N ARG A 23 -48.40 21.49 30.80
CA ARG A 23 -49.65 21.83 30.12
C ARG A 23 -49.84 23.36 30.16
N ASN A 24 -50.09 23.97 29.00
CA ASN A 24 -50.34 25.40 28.81
C ASN A 24 -49.14 26.28 29.17
N VAL A 25 -48.20 26.40 28.24
CA VAL A 25 -46.99 27.23 28.37
C VAL A 25 -47.38 28.72 28.27
N ASN A 26 -47.27 29.47 29.37
CA ASN A 26 -47.53 30.92 29.38
C ASN A 26 -46.24 31.72 29.17
N PHE A 27 -45.12 31.21 29.68
CA PHE A 27 -43.80 31.82 29.54
C PHE A 27 -42.73 30.76 29.29
N THR A 28 -41.77 31.03 28.41
CA THR A 28 -40.59 30.18 28.22
C THR A 28 -39.33 31.01 28.12
N GLU A 29 -38.30 30.59 28.83
CA GLU A 29 -36.97 31.18 28.81
C GLU A 29 -35.92 30.11 28.60
N TRP A 30 -35.00 30.39 27.67
CA TRP A 30 -33.80 29.58 27.48
C TRP A 30 -32.56 30.40 27.80
N GLU A 31 -31.65 29.79 28.55
CA GLU A 31 -30.39 30.38 28.98
C GLU A 31 -29.22 29.44 28.65
N TYR A 32 -28.10 30.01 28.24
CA TYR A 32 -26.80 29.34 28.22
C TYR A 32 -26.03 29.73 29.49
N ILE A 33 -25.62 28.76 30.29
CA ILE A 33 -24.92 29.00 31.55
C ILE A 33 -23.41 28.97 31.29
N ARG A 34 -22.83 30.15 31.07
CA ARG A 34 -21.38 30.34 30.94
C ARG A 34 -20.80 30.60 32.32
N ASN A 35 -19.92 29.73 32.84
CA ASN A 35 -19.21 29.97 34.11
C ASN A 35 -20.11 30.47 35.26
N THR A 36 -21.31 29.89 35.41
CA THR A 36 -22.36 30.28 36.38
C THR A 36 -23.14 31.57 36.10
N THR A 37 -22.78 32.35 35.08
CA THR A 37 -23.58 33.48 34.59
C THR A 37 -24.55 33.01 33.49
N PRO A 38 -25.88 33.24 33.64
CA PRO A 38 -26.84 32.92 32.60
C PRO A 38 -26.81 33.98 31.49
N GLU A 39 -26.71 33.52 30.24
CA GLU A 39 -26.86 34.33 29.04
C GLU A 39 -28.16 33.94 28.35
N PHE A 40 -29.08 34.90 28.17
CA PHE A 40 -30.36 34.61 27.55
C PHE A 40 -30.20 34.25 26.06
N ILE A 41 -30.88 33.18 25.66
CA ILE A 41 -31.00 32.69 24.29
C ILE A 41 -32.29 33.21 23.69
N LEU A 42 -33.41 32.98 24.40
CA LEU A 42 -34.72 33.51 24.03
C LEU A 42 -35.63 33.68 25.24
N GLN A 43 -36.62 34.58 25.08
CA GLN A 43 -37.76 34.73 25.97
C GLN A 43 -39.06 34.78 25.15
N TYR A 44 -40.08 34.04 25.59
CA TYR A 44 -41.37 33.95 24.94
C TYR A 44 -42.49 34.10 25.96
N TYR A 45 -43.49 34.92 25.65
CA TYR A 45 -44.72 35.08 26.40
C TYR A 45 -45.90 34.70 25.50
N ALA A 46 -46.88 33.97 26.03
CA ALA A 46 -48.01 33.47 25.24
C ALA A 46 -48.93 34.57 24.70
N ASP A 47 -48.93 35.76 25.30
CA ASP A 47 -49.61 36.95 24.81
C ASP A 47 -48.88 37.62 23.62
N HIS A 48 -47.62 37.26 23.37
CA HIS A 48 -46.82 37.77 22.27
C HIS A 48 -46.83 36.79 21.07
N LYS A 49 -46.89 37.35 19.87
CA LYS A 49 -46.92 36.55 18.62
C LYS A 49 -45.59 35.89 18.28
N TYR A 50 -44.47 36.46 18.73
CA TYR A 50 -43.12 36.02 18.37
C TYR A 50 -42.19 36.01 19.59
N PRO A 51 -41.25 35.05 19.70
CA PRO A 51 -40.24 35.05 20.75
C PRO A 51 -39.21 36.17 20.54
N THR A 52 -38.67 36.68 21.65
CA THR A 52 -37.49 37.56 21.63
C THR A 52 -36.24 36.68 21.63
N ILE A 53 -35.52 36.64 20.51
CA ILE A 53 -34.26 35.88 20.38
C ILE A 53 -33.08 36.85 20.48
N TYR A 54 -32.16 36.56 21.40
CA TYR A 54 -31.00 37.39 21.67
C TYR A 54 -29.95 37.29 20.55
N THR A 55 -29.18 38.37 20.37
CA THR A 55 -28.31 38.60 19.20
C THR A 55 -27.34 37.46 18.89
N ALA A 56 -26.74 36.84 19.89
CA ALA A 56 -25.81 35.71 19.72
C ALA A 56 -26.44 34.46 19.08
N TYR A 57 -27.77 34.33 19.14
CA TYR A 57 -28.52 33.16 18.67
C TYR A 57 -29.48 33.45 17.51
N GLN A 58 -29.52 34.70 17.03
CA GLN A 58 -30.36 35.09 15.90
C GLN A 58 -30.01 34.29 14.64
N GLY A 59 -31.03 33.73 13.98
CA GLY A 59 -30.86 32.90 12.79
C GLY A 59 -30.25 31.52 13.03
N ARG A 60 -30.03 31.11 14.29
CA ARG A 60 -29.60 29.75 14.66
C ARG A 60 -30.62 28.99 15.51
N VAL A 61 -31.65 29.66 16.04
CA VAL A 61 -32.64 29.05 16.92
C VAL A 61 -34.01 29.02 16.24
N VAL A 62 -34.63 27.84 16.22
CA VAL A 62 -36.05 27.67 15.92
C VAL A 62 -36.77 27.34 17.22
N PHE A 63 -37.78 28.14 17.57
CA PHE A 63 -38.59 27.95 18.76
C PHE A 63 -39.90 27.23 18.42
N TYR A 64 -40.31 26.30 19.28
CA TYR A 64 -41.58 25.57 19.17
C TYR A 64 -42.53 26.03 20.30
N PRO A 65 -43.47 26.94 20.04
CA PRO A 65 -44.36 27.49 21.08
C PRO A 65 -45.21 26.43 21.79
N GLU A 66 -45.64 25.40 21.06
CA GLU A 66 -46.52 24.33 21.57
C GLU A 66 -45.94 23.59 22.78
N ASN A 67 -44.61 23.47 22.86
CA ASN A 67 -43.94 22.71 23.91
C ASN A 67 -42.71 23.40 24.50
N GLY A 68 -42.51 24.69 24.20
CA GLY A 68 -41.39 25.51 24.68
C GLY A 68 -39.99 25.05 24.24
N SER A 69 -39.87 24.08 23.33
CA SER A 69 -38.59 23.48 22.95
C SER A 69 -37.85 24.33 21.91
N ILE A 70 -36.54 24.13 21.79
CA ILE A 70 -35.72 24.81 20.78
C ILE A 70 -34.92 23.85 19.92
N LEU A 71 -34.82 24.14 18.63
CA LEU A 71 -33.82 23.55 17.74
C LEU A 71 -32.69 24.56 17.56
N LEU A 72 -31.51 24.24 18.08
CA LEU A 72 -30.29 25.00 17.83
C LEU A 72 -29.61 24.43 16.58
N GLN A 73 -29.39 25.27 15.59
CA GLN A 73 -28.90 24.94 14.25
C GLN A 73 -27.48 25.47 14.03
N ARG A 74 -26.73 24.82 13.13
CA ARG A 74 -25.36 25.21 12.77
C ARG A 74 -24.48 25.26 14.02
N LEU A 75 -24.47 24.13 14.73
CA LEU A 75 -23.69 23.97 15.95
C LEU A 75 -22.21 24.21 15.69
N GLN A 76 -21.55 24.87 16.62
CA GLN A 76 -20.11 25.08 16.66
C GLN A 76 -19.57 24.42 17.92
N GLU A 77 -18.28 24.08 17.95
CA GLU A 77 -17.64 23.48 19.14
C GLU A 77 -17.83 24.35 20.40
N THR A 78 -17.81 25.68 20.22
CA THR A 78 -18.06 26.68 21.27
C THR A 78 -19.49 26.69 21.80
N ASP A 79 -20.44 26.04 21.13
CA ASP A 79 -21.80 25.88 21.65
C ASP A 79 -21.88 24.80 22.74
N SER A 80 -20.79 24.06 22.98
CA SER A 80 -20.70 23.12 24.11
C SER A 80 -20.92 23.85 25.44
N GLY A 81 -21.69 23.25 26.33
CA GLY A 81 -21.97 23.82 27.65
C GLY A 81 -23.35 23.43 28.18
N ILE A 82 -23.84 24.25 29.10
CA ILE A 82 -25.05 23.94 29.87
C ILE A 82 -26.16 24.88 29.41
N TYR A 83 -27.25 24.30 28.92
CA TYR A 83 -28.46 25.00 28.50
C TYR A 83 -29.56 24.75 29.53
N ARG A 84 -30.32 25.78 29.88
CA ARG A 84 -31.42 25.68 30.83
C ARG A 84 -32.68 26.26 30.24
N ALA A 85 -33.76 25.48 30.30
CA ALA A 85 -35.10 25.87 29.93
C ALA A 85 -35.96 26.04 31.19
N THR A 86 -36.53 27.22 31.36
CA THR A 86 -37.46 27.55 32.46
C THR A 86 -38.82 27.90 31.85
N VAL A 87 -39.88 27.31 32.38
CA VAL A 87 -41.26 27.55 31.92
C VAL A 87 -42.10 28.08 33.08
N ASP A 88 -42.98 29.05 32.78
CA ASP A 88 -43.90 29.71 33.71
C ASP A 88 -43.23 30.37 34.93
N LEU A 89 -41.95 30.77 34.83
CA LEU A 89 -41.14 31.40 35.89
C LEU A 89 -40.96 30.53 37.16
N MET A 90 -41.46 29.29 37.14
CA MET A 90 -41.40 28.35 38.26
C MET A 90 -40.12 27.52 38.17
N GLN A 91 -39.10 27.89 38.96
CA GLN A 91 -37.74 27.32 38.89
C GLN A 91 -37.67 25.83 39.26
N ASP A 92 -38.66 25.30 39.97
CA ASP A 92 -38.82 23.86 40.28
C ASP A 92 -39.22 23.02 39.05
N LYS A 93 -39.61 23.69 37.97
CA LYS A 93 -39.93 23.12 36.66
C LYS A 93 -38.94 23.61 35.59
N ALA A 94 -37.64 23.47 35.86
CA ALA A 94 -36.59 23.71 34.88
C ALA A 94 -36.00 22.40 34.33
N ARG A 95 -35.57 22.42 33.06
CA ARG A 95 -34.85 21.31 32.42
C ARG A 95 -33.49 21.79 31.97
N THR A 96 -32.46 21.01 32.28
CA THR A 96 -31.07 21.35 31.96
C THR A 96 -30.52 20.35 30.94
N THR A 97 -29.85 20.84 29.91
CA THR A 97 -29.17 20.04 28.89
C THR A 97 -27.69 20.37 28.88
N LEU A 98 -26.85 19.38 29.18
CA LEU A 98 -25.41 19.44 28.95
C LEU A 98 -25.15 19.03 27.50
N LEU A 99 -24.81 19.99 26.65
CA LEU A 99 -24.49 19.79 25.24
C LEU A 99 -22.98 19.69 25.06
N GLU A 100 -22.53 18.64 24.39
CA GLU A 100 -21.16 18.47 23.91
C GLU A 100 -21.19 18.44 22.38
N VAL A 101 -20.57 19.43 21.75
CA VAL A 101 -20.45 19.52 20.29
C VAL A 101 -19.06 19.03 19.89
N ILE A 102 -19.00 18.00 19.07
CA ILE A 102 -17.76 17.32 18.70
C ILE A 102 -17.55 17.46 17.19
N GLN A 103 -16.31 17.64 16.77
CA GLN A 103 -15.94 17.65 15.36
C GLN A 103 -16.01 16.22 14.79
N PRO A 104 -16.55 16.03 13.56
CA PRO A 104 -16.48 14.74 12.90
C PRO A 104 -15.02 14.28 12.72
N VAL A 105 -14.79 12.97 12.71
CA VAL A 105 -13.47 12.39 12.50
C VAL A 105 -12.92 12.84 11.13
N PRO A 106 -11.68 13.38 11.08
CA PRO A 106 -11.06 13.73 9.81
C PRO A 106 -10.78 12.48 8.98
N GLN A 107 -10.66 12.63 7.66
CA GLN A 107 -10.33 11.50 6.78
C GLN A 107 -8.89 11.03 7.11
N PRO A 108 -8.69 9.76 7.54
CA PRO A 108 -7.35 9.25 7.80
C PRO A 108 -6.64 8.93 6.48
N GLU A 109 -5.32 8.80 6.56
CA GLU A 109 -4.46 8.32 5.48
C GLU A 109 -3.68 7.08 5.93
N LEU A 110 -3.44 6.15 5.01
CA LEU A 110 -2.65 4.95 5.28
C LEU A 110 -1.32 5.01 4.52
N GLN A 111 -0.22 4.81 5.24
CA GLN A 111 1.14 4.78 4.69
C GLN A 111 1.80 3.42 4.94
N CYS A 112 2.73 3.04 4.06
CA CYS A 112 3.43 1.75 4.11
C CYS A 112 4.93 1.95 3.80
N SER A 113 5.81 1.50 4.69
CA SER A 113 7.25 1.79 4.61
C SER A 113 8.09 0.72 3.91
N SER A 114 7.71 -0.56 3.96
CA SER A 114 8.52 -1.68 3.49
C SER A 114 7.67 -2.77 2.84
N LYS A 115 8.20 -3.43 1.82
CA LYS A 115 7.47 -4.38 0.96
C LYS A 115 8.16 -5.72 0.65
N PRO A 116 9.49 -5.93 0.80
CA PRO A 116 10.07 -7.21 0.40
C PRO A 116 9.67 -8.35 1.35
N ALA A 117 9.45 -9.53 0.76
CA ALA A 117 9.21 -10.74 1.52
C ALA A 117 10.39 -11.02 2.47
N GLY A 118 10.11 -11.44 3.70
CA GLY A 118 11.15 -11.68 4.70
C GLY A 118 11.52 -10.47 5.56
N SER A 119 11.00 -9.28 5.23
CA SER A 119 11.28 -8.03 5.95
C SER A 119 10.08 -7.59 6.81
N PRO A 120 10.30 -6.81 7.88
CA PRO A 120 9.21 -6.20 8.61
C PRO A 120 8.48 -5.17 7.74
N ILE A 121 7.14 -5.16 7.82
CA ILE A 121 6.26 -4.22 7.13
C ILE A 121 5.53 -3.40 8.18
N GLU A 122 5.58 -2.08 8.03
CA GLU A 122 4.89 -1.15 8.90
C GLU A 122 3.81 -0.42 8.11
N LEU A 123 2.58 -0.51 8.61
CA LEU A 123 1.43 0.23 8.12
C LEU A 123 1.08 1.31 9.15
N VAL A 124 1.08 2.57 8.73
CA VAL A 124 0.84 3.72 9.60
C VAL A 124 -0.46 4.38 9.22
N CYS A 125 -1.38 4.48 10.17
CA CYS A 125 -2.62 5.22 10.05
C CYS A 125 -2.40 6.64 10.56
N VAL A 126 -2.23 7.57 9.62
CA VAL A 126 -2.03 8.99 9.90
C VAL A 126 -3.41 9.63 10.03
N VAL A 127 -3.72 10.12 11.22
CA VAL A 127 -4.97 10.83 11.49
C VAL A 127 -4.64 12.31 11.67
N PRO A 128 -5.25 13.22 10.87
CA PRO A 128 -5.13 14.66 11.09
C PRO A 128 -5.61 15.06 12.48
N GLU A 129 -5.23 16.25 12.95
CA GLU A 129 -5.70 16.77 14.24
C GLU A 129 -7.23 16.75 14.31
N GLY A 130 -7.78 16.22 15.42
CA GLY A 130 -9.20 16.07 15.64
C GLY A 130 -9.52 15.15 16.83
N THR A 131 -10.80 15.00 17.15
CA THR A 131 -11.25 14.12 18.24
C THR A 131 -11.34 12.67 17.76
N VAL A 132 -10.41 11.82 18.22
CA VAL A 132 -10.40 10.38 17.95
C VAL A 132 -10.62 9.63 19.27
N ALA A 133 -11.58 8.71 19.27
CA ALA A 133 -11.85 7.86 20.43
C ALA A 133 -11.24 6.46 20.28
N SER A 134 -11.25 5.92 19.06
CA SER A 134 -10.68 4.59 18.79
C SER A 134 -10.15 4.46 17.37
N ILE A 135 -9.15 3.60 17.23
CA ILE A 135 -8.59 3.16 15.95
C ILE A 135 -8.69 1.64 15.91
N SER A 136 -9.11 1.09 14.77
CA SER A 136 -9.22 -0.35 14.58
C SER A 136 -8.77 -0.76 13.18
N TRP A 137 -8.17 -1.93 13.09
CA TRP A 137 -7.61 -2.44 11.85
C TRP A 137 -8.40 -3.62 11.30
N LYS A 138 -8.47 -3.68 9.98
CA LYS A 138 -9.06 -4.77 9.24
C LYS A 138 -8.15 -5.22 8.11
N LYS A 139 -8.28 -6.48 7.75
CA LYS A 139 -7.70 -7.06 6.54
C LYS A 139 -8.82 -7.71 5.74
N ASP A 140 -8.91 -7.35 4.47
CA ASP A 140 -9.91 -7.85 3.53
C ASP A 140 -11.35 -7.72 4.07
N GLY A 141 -11.64 -6.59 4.73
CA GLY A 141 -12.93 -6.29 5.34
C GLY A 141 -13.23 -6.99 6.67
N HIS A 142 -12.35 -7.87 7.14
CA HIS A 142 -12.52 -8.63 8.39
C HIS A 142 -11.58 -8.10 9.48
N PRO A 143 -11.90 -8.29 10.78
CA PRO A 143 -10.94 -8.02 11.85
C PRO A 143 -9.61 -8.72 11.58
N LEU A 144 -8.51 -8.10 12.01
CA LEU A 144 -7.19 -8.74 11.88
C LEU A 144 -7.23 -10.17 12.43
N PRO A 145 -6.68 -11.16 11.70
CA PRO A 145 -6.56 -12.52 12.20
C PRO A 145 -5.83 -12.51 13.56
N PRO A 146 -6.22 -13.35 14.53
CA PRO A 146 -5.56 -13.44 15.84
C PRO A 146 -4.13 -14.02 15.78
N ASP A 147 -3.50 -14.00 14.62
CA ASP A 147 -2.18 -14.55 14.36
C ASP A 147 -1.08 -13.71 15.02
N LYS A 148 -0.06 -14.40 15.57
CA LYS A 148 1.05 -13.81 16.34
C LYS A 148 1.98 -12.88 15.54
N CYS A 149 1.70 -12.65 14.26
CA CYS A 149 2.54 -11.88 13.35
C CYS A 149 2.21 -10.38 13.34
N TYR A 150 0.98 -10.00 13.71
CA TYR A 150 0.51 -8.61 13.79
C TYR A 150 0.81 -8.03 15.17
N LEU A 151 1.49 -6.89 15.22
CA LEU A 151 1.71 -6.11 16.43
C LEU A 151 1.13 -4.72 16.24
N LEU A 152 0.30 -4.28 17.17
CA LEU A 152 -0.22 -2.91 17.21
C LEU A 152 0.61 -2.05 18.17
N SER A 153 0.78 -0.78 17.84
CA SER A 153 1.31 0.22 18.77
C SER A 153 0.34 0.47 19.93
N GLU A 154 0.81 1.10 21.00
CA GLU A 154 -0.01 1.41 22.20
C GLU A 154 -1.26 2.24 21.89
N ASN A 155 -1.21 3.06 20.85
CA ASN A 155 -2.31 3.91 20.39
C ASN A 155 -3.03 3.36 19.14
N ASP A 156 -2.74 2.12 18.73
CA ASP A 156 -3.30 1.46 17.55
C ASP A 156 -3.08 2.20 16.21
N THR A 157 -2.21 3.22 16.14
CA THR A 157 -1.92 3.96 14.90
C THR A 157 -0.98 3.22 13.96
N VAL A 158 -0.20 2.27 14.47
CA VAL A 158 0.79 1.52 13.70
C VAL A 158 0.52 0.03 13.80
N LEU A 159 0.43 -0.63 12.64
CA LEU A 159 0.37 -2.07 12.51
C LEU A 159 1.69 -2.58 11.93
N LEU A 160 2.42 -3.35 12.74
CA LEU A 160 3.68 -3.99 12.38
C LEU A 160 3.48 -5.47 12.08
N ILE A 161 3.88 -5.88 10.87
CA ILE A 161 4.00 -7.26 10.43
C ILE A 161 5.47 -7.63 10.52
N ARG A 162 5.85 -8.56 11.41
CA ARG A 162 7.27 -8.85 11.70
C ARG A 162 8.03 -9.43 10.52
N ASN A 163 7.37 -10.28 9.74
CA ASN A 163 7.94 -11.00 8.62
C ASN A 163 6.93 -11.01 7.48
N GLY A 164 7.10 -10.12 6.49
CA GLY A 164 6.18 -10.02 5.37
C GLY A 164 6.17 -11.28 4.51
N GLU A 165 5.01 -11.89 4.36
CA GLU A 165 4.80 -13.10 3.56
C GLU A 165 3.73 -12.91 2.48
N LYS A 166 3.65 -13.83 1.52
CA LYS A 166 2.61 -13.81 0.47
C LYS A 166 1.19 -13.79 1.06
N SER A 167 0.97 -14.46 2.19
CA SER A 167 -0.30 -14.50 2.92
C SER A 167 -0.71 -13.14 3.47
N ASP A 168 0.25 -12.22 3.70
CA ASP A 168 -0.03 -10.87 4.21
C ASP A 168 -0.54 -9.92 3.15
N CYS A 169 -0.45 -10.28 1.86
CA CYS A 169 -1.06 -9.49 0.81
C CYS A 169 -2.58 -9.40 0.96
N GLY A 170 -3.13 -8.23 0.68
CA GLY A 170 -4.55 -7.97 0.83
C GLY A 170 -4.84 -6.49 1.04
N SER A 171 -6.10 -6.16 1.21
CA SER A 171 -6.56 -4.80 1.46
C SER A 171 -6.61 -4.55 2.96
N TYR A 172 -5.78 -3.64 3.46
CA TYR A 172 -5.78 -3.24 4.86
C TYR A 172 -6.58 -1.97 5.03
N SER A 173 -7.41 -1.94 6.07
CA SER A 173 -8.19 -0.76 6.42
C SER A 173 -7.90 -0.32 7.84
N CYS A 174 -7.69 0.97 8.03
CA CYS A 174 -7.72 1.62 9.35
C CYS A 174 -9.04 2.36 9.48
N ASN A 175 -9.84 1.98 10.48
CA ASN A 175 -11.07 2.64 10.84
C ASN A 175 -10.82 3.50 12.08
N VAL A 176 -11.08 4.79 11.95
CA VAL A 176 -10.93 5.79 13.00
C VAL A 176 -12.32 6.29 13.35
N SER A 177 -12.66 6.29 14.64
CA SER A 177 -13.99 6.67 15.09
C SER A 177 -13.98 7.55 16.33
N ASN A 178 -15.04 8.33 16.47
CA ASN A 178 -15.44 9.01 17.69
C ASN A 178 -16.91 8.73 17.97
N VAL A 179 -17.45 9.34 19.03
CA VAL A 179 -18.83 9.06 19.48
C VAL A 179 -19.92 9.49 18.50
N ILE A 180 -19.61 10.31 17.48
CA ILE A 180 -20.58 10.82 16.50
C ILE A 180 -20.34 10.35 15.07
N SER A 181 -19.14 9.87 14.74
CA SER A 181 -18.73 9.64 13.35
C SER A 181 -17.56 8.65 13.26
N TRP A 182 -17.40 8.07 12.08
CA TRP A 182 -16.27 7.20 11.76
C TRP A 182 -15.82 7.44 10.32
N LYS A 183 -14.54 7.18 10.07
CA LYS A 183 -13.90 7.25 8.75
C LYS A 183 -12.96 6.06 8.59
N GLU A 184 -12.71 5.69 7.34
CA GLU A 184 -11.85 4.57 7.00
C GLU A 184 -10.89 4.96 5.90
N ALA A 185 -9.63 4.52 6.02
CA ALA A 185 -8.62 4.58 4.97
C ALA A 185 -8.21 3.16 4.61
N THR A 186 -8.07 2.91 3.30
CA THR A 186 -7.72 1.59 2.76
C THR A 186 -6.40 1.65 1.99
N LEU A 187 -5.65 0.55 2.02
CA LEU A 187 -4.41 0.37 1.28
C LEU A 187 -4.25 -1.09 0.87
N ASP A 188 -3.99 -1.33 -0.41
CA ASP A 188 -3.67 -2.67 -0.90
C ASP A 188 -2.18 -2.96 -0.69
N LEU A 189 -1.90 -3.85 0.27
CA LEU A 189 -0.55 -4.31 0.55
C LEU A 189 -0.14 -5.37 -0.46
N THR A 190 0.97 -5.11 -1.15
CA THR A 190 1.62 -6.05 -2.05
C THR A 190 3.03 -6.36 -1.57
N VAL A 191 3.25 -7.59 -1.12
CA VAL A 191 4.56 -8.07 -0.72
C VAL A 191 5.35 -8.46 -1.97
N THR A 192 6.51 -7.82 -2.16
CA THR A 192 7.39 -8.07 -3.31
C THR A 192 8.32 -9.23 -3.01
N GLY A 193 8.18 -10.33 -3.75
CA GLY A 193 9.09 -11.48 -3.60
C GLY A 193 10.49 -11.25 -4.21
N LEU A 194 10.59 -10.34 -5.18
CA LEU A 194 11.86 -9.94 -5.82
C LEU A 194 12.12 -8.45 -5.58
N THR A 195 13.26 -8.13 -4.96
CA THR A 195 13.75 -6.75 -4.88
C THR A 195 14.07 -6.19 -6.28
N PRO A 196 14.11 -4.86 -6.46
CA PRO A 196 14.43 -4.28 -7.76
C PRO A 196 15.73 -4.81 -8.40
N PRO A 197 16.85 -4.98 -7.67
CA PRO A 197 18.08 -5.55 -8.22
C PRO A 197 17.92 -7.01 -8.69
N LEU A 198 17.21 -7.84 -7.91
CA LEU A 198 16.96 -9.24 -8.29
C LEU A 198 16.01 -9.36 -9.49
N ARG A 199 15.12 -8.39 -9.69
CA ARG A 199 14.32 -8.27 -10.92
C ARG A 199 15.20 -8.05 -12.14
N HIS A 200 16.24 -7.22 -12.01
CA HIS A 200 17.24 -7.03 -13.06
C HIS A 200 18.05 -8.31 -13.31
N VAL A 201 18.46 -9.03 -12.26
CA VAL A 201 19.12 -10.34 -12.37
C VAL A 201 18.28 -11.30 -13.21
N ARG A 202 16.98 -11.44 -12.92
CA ARG A 202 16.06 -12.31 -13.68
C ARG A 202 16.00 -11.93 -15.16
N ARG A 203 15.86 -10.63 -15.47
CA ARG A 203 15.83 -10.13 -16.86
C ARG A 203 17.16 -10.41 -17.59
N LEU A 204 18.29 -10.09 -16.96
CA LEU A 204 19.61 -10.30 -17.53
C LEU A 204 19.94 -11.80 -17.70
N ALA A 205 19.44 -12.67 -16.82
CA ALA A 205 19.58 -14.12 -16.97
C ALA A 205 18.83 -14.63 -18.22
N VAL A 206 17.61 -14.13 -18.49
CA VAL A 206 16.91 -14.43 -19.74
C VAL A 206 17.68 -13.92 -20.95
N VAL A 207 18.17 -12.67 -20.92
CA VAL A 207 19.01 -12.11 -22.00
C VAL A 207 20.28 -12.94 -22.22
N THR A 208 20.91 -13.44 -21.15
CA THR A 208 22.07 -14.32 -21.26
C THR A 208 21.72 -15.63 -21.97
N LEU A 209 20.58 -16.25 -21.65
CA LEU A 209 20.12 -17.46 -22.34
C LEU A 209 19.92 -17.24 -23.84
N MET A 210 19.50 -16.03 -24.25
CA MET A 210 19.45 -15.65 -25.66
C MET A 210 20.82 -15.77 -26.31
N PHE A 211 21.82 -15.10 -25.74
CA PHE A 211 23.19 -15.09 -26.26
C PHE A 211 23.79 -16.50 -26.29
N VAL A 212 23.50 -17.33 -25.28
CA VAL A 212 23.88 -18.75 -25.27
C VAL A 212 23.21 -19.48 -26.42
N ALA A 213 21.90 -19.31 -26.65
CA ALA A 213 21.19 -19.96 -27.75
C ALA A 213 21.72 -19.54 -29.14
N PHE A 214 22.01 -18.27 -29.36
CA PHE A 214 22.63 -17.83 -30.61
C PHE A 214 24.04 -18.40 -30.79
N SER A 215 24.81 -18.48 -29.70
CA SER A 215 26.15 -19.06 -29.72
C SER A 215 26.12 -20.57 -29.97
N THR A 216 25.14 -21.31 -29.42
CA THR A 216 24.97 -22.74 -29.69
C THR A 216 24.58 -22.98 -31.14
N VAL A 217 23.67 -22.19 -31.70
CA VAL A 217 23.32 -22.27 -33.14
C VAL A 217 24.55 -22.00 -33.99
N GLY A 218 25.30 -20.92 -33.73
CA GLY A 218 26.53 -20.60 -34.45
C GLY A 218 27.58 -21.71 -34.37
N PHE A 219 27.71 -22.37 -33.22
CA PHE A 219 28.60 -23.53 -33.06
C PHE A 219 28.12 -24.75 -33.83
N ILE A 220 26.81 -25.04 -33.87
CA ILE A 220 26.23 -26.11 -34.69
C ILE A 220 26.49 -25.87 -36.18
N VAL A 221 26.33 -24.63 -36.66
CA VAL A 221 26.67 -24.24 -38.04
C VAL A 221 28.15 -24.51 -38.33
N LEU A 222 29.04 -24.19 -37.39
CA LEU A 222 30.46 -24.45 -37.53
C LEU A 222 30.76 -25.95 -37.68
N LEU A 223 30.12 -26.79 -36.85
CA LEU A 223 30.26 -28.24 -36.93
C LEU A 223 29.74 -28.80 -38.26
N TRP A 224 28.62 -28.26 -38.75
CA TRP A 224 28.07 -28.60 -40.06
C TRP A 224 29.03 -28.25 -41.19
N GLN A 225 29.58 -27.02 -41.21
CA GLN A 225 30.56 -26.59 -42.21
C GLN A 225 31.84 -27.44 -42.17
N LEU A 226 32.27 -27.84 -40.98
CA LEU A 226 33.45 -28.70 -40.78
C LEU A 226 33.20 -30.12 -41.33
N ARG A 227 31.99 -30.66 -41.16
CA ARG A 227 31.58 -31.94 -41.73
C ARG A 227 31.56 -31.91 -43.26
N GLU A 228 31.03 -30.83 -43.83
CA GLU A 228 30.88 -30.64 -45.29
C GLU A 228 32.19 -30.21 -45.99
N GLN A 229 33.32 -30.22 -45.27
CA GLN A 229 34.64 -29.77 -45.75
C GLN A 229 34.68 -28.32 -46.30
N ARG A 230 33.66 -27.48 -46.05
CA ARG A 230 33.68 -26.03 -46.42
C ARG A 230 34.49 -25.17 -45.44
N PHE A 231 35.32 -25.81 -44.63
CA PHE A 231 36.12 -25.18 -43.58
C PHE A 231 37.27 -24.35 -44.19
N GLY A 232 37.49 -23.12 -43.73
CA GLY A 232 38.57 -22.25 -44.21
C GLY A 232 38.16 -21.14 -45.18
N THR A 233 36.88 -21.04 -45.54
CA THR A 233 36.31 -19.88 -46.25
C THR A 233 36.26 -18.64 -45.34
N GLU A 234 36.28 -17.43 -45.90
CA GLU A 234 36.12 -16.19 -45.11
C GLU A 234 34.83 -16.19 -44.26
N ALA A 235 33.77 -16.84 -44.75
CA ALA A 235 32.52 -17.03 -44.01
C ALA A 235 32.71 -17.84 -42.71
N SER A 236 33.56 -18.87 -42.73
CA SER A 236 33.84 -19.68 -41.53
C SER A 236 34.57 -18.89 -40.43
N LYS A 237 35.48 -17.97 -40.81
CA LYS A 237 36.17 -17.09 -39.86
C LYS A 237 35.21 -16.10 -39.18
N HIS A 238 34.29 -15.52 -39.94
CA HIS A 238 33.28 -14.61 -39.41
C HIS A 238 32.30 -15.34 -38.47
N ALA A 239 31.90 -16.57 -38.80
CA ALA A 239 31.05 -17.40 -37.94
C ALA A 239 31.72 -17.76 -36.60
N ILE A 240 33.03 -18.07 -36.62
CA ILE A 240 33.83 -18.29 -35.40
C ILE A 240 33.88 -17.01 -34.55
N LEU A 241 34.24 -15.88 -35.15
CA LEU A 241 34.36 -14.62 -34.43
C LEU A 241 33.02 -14.18 -33.81
N PHE A 242 31.92 -14.35 -34.54
CA PHE A 242 30.58 -14.03 -34.07
C PHE A 242 30.15 -14.92 -32.90
N SER A 243 30.29 -16.24 -33.02
CA SER A 243 29.92 -17.19 -31.95
C SER A 243 30.75 -17.02 -30.67
N HIS A 244 32.06 -16.76 -30.80
CA HIS A 244 32.92 -16.50 -29.64
C HIS A 244 32.62 -15.14 -29.00
N GLY A 245 32.31 -14.12 -29.81
CA GLY A 245 31.89 -12.80 -29.32
C GLY A 245 30.62 -12.86 -28.48
N LEU A 246 29.58 -13.57 -28.96
CA LEU A 246 28.34 -13.76 -28.21
C LEU A 246 28.56 -14.57 -26.92
N LEU A 247 29.42 -15.59 -26.96
CA LEU A 247 29.81 -16.36 -25.79
C LEU A 247 30.50 -15.47 -24.75
N CYS A 248 31.41 -14.59 -25.17
CA CYS A 248 32.08 -13.62 -24.30
C CYS A 248 31.07 -12.67 -23.64
N VAL A 249 30.14 -12.11 -24.42
CA VAL A 249 29.06 -11.26 -23.90
C VAL A 249 28.25 -12.02 -22.84
N SER A 250 27.91 -13.29 -23.09
CA SER A 250 27.17 -14.10 -22.12
C SER A 250 27.96 -14.33 -20.82
N CYS A 251 29.28 -14.56 -20.88
CA CYS A 251 30.12 -14.68 -19.69
C CYS A 251 30.18 -13.36 -18.89
N LEU A 252 30.32 -12.22 -19.57
CA LEU A 252 30.34 -10.91 -18.91
C LEU A 252 29.00 -10.59 -18.24
N LEU A 253 27.88 -10.94 -18.87
CA LEU A 253 26.55 -10.80 -18.27
C LEU A 253 26.40 -11.68 -17.02
N LEU A 254 26.80 -12.95 -17.09
CA LEU A 254 26.75 -13.84 -15.93
C LEU A 254 27.66 -13.40 -14.78
N LEU A 255 28.83 -12.85 -15.09
CA LEU A 255 29.71 -12.23 -14.10
C LEU A 255 28.99 -11.08 -13.39
N ALA A 256 28.42 -10.13 -14.15
CA ALA A 256 27.69 -9.00 -13.59
C ALA A 256 26.48 -9.44 -12.76
N ILE A 257 25.71 -10.42 -13.25
CA ILE A 257 24.55 -10.98 -12.54
C ILE A 257 24.98 -11.64 -11.23
N SER A 258 26.08 -12.39 -11.22
CA SER A 258 26.61 -13.03 -10.01
C SER A 258 26.98 -12.02 -8.94
N ILE A 259 27.59 -10.90 -9.34
CA ILE A 259 27.95 -9.80 -8.43
C ILE A 259 26.68 -9.20 -7.80
N ILE A 260 25.68 -8.87 -8.63
CA ILE A 260 24.41 -8.30 -8.14
C ILE A 260 23.71 -9.28 -7.19
N TRP A 261 23.68 -10.57 -7.54
CA TRP A 261 23.09 -11.62 -6.69
C TRP A 261 23.78 -11.70 -5.33
N MET A 262 25.12 -11.73 -5.30
CA MET A 262 25.90 -11.80 -4.06
C MET A 262 25.76 -10.55 -3.19
N GLN A 263 25.49 -9.39 -3.79
CA GLN A 263 25.25 -8.15 -3.06
C GLN A 263 23.90 -8.17 -2.32
N GLU A 264 22.89 -8.84 -2.88
CA GLU A 264 21.53 -8.90 -2.31
C GLU A 264 21.35 -10.09 -1.34
N GLU A 265 21.71 -11.30 -1.76
CA GLU A 265 21.49 -12.53 -0.98
C GLU A 265 22.70 -12.92 -0.11
N GLY A 266 23.84 -12.23 -0.29
CA GLY A 266 25.10 -12.48 0.41
C GLY A 266 26.08 -13.37 -0.36
N LEU A 267 27.30 -13.46 0.19
CA LEU A 267 28.42 -14.17 -0.42
C LEU A 267 28.19 -15.69 -0.44
N SER A 268 28.38 -16.30 -1.62
CA SER A 268 28.31 -17.75 -1.82
C SER A 268 29.56 -18.25 -2.55
N ALA A 269 30.24 -19.25 -1.98
CA ALA A 269 31.46 -19.83 -2.56
C ALA A 269 31.24 -20.36 -3.99
N ALA A 270 30.05 -20.92 -4.27
CA ALA A 270 29.69 -21.40 -5.60
C ALA A 270 29.63 -20.24 -6.62
N PHE A 271 28.98 -19.13 -6.26
CA PHE A 271 28.86 -17.95 -7.12
C PHE A 271 30.21 -17.25 -7.33
N VAL A 272 31.09 -17.24 -6.32
CA VAL A 272 32.45 -16.72 -6.47
C VAL A 272 33.27 -17.57 -7.45
N LEU A 273 33.24 -18.90 -7.30
CA LEU A 273 33.95 -19.81 -8.22
C LEU A 273 33.44 -19.67 -9.67
N LEU A 274 32.13 -19.56 -9.84
CA LEU A 274 31.52 -19.35 -11.16
C LEU A 274 31.86 -17.97 -11.73
N GLY A 275 31.88 -16.93 -10.91
CA GLY A 275 32.36 -15.60 -11.31
C GLY A 275 33.82 -15.62 -11.80
N LEU A 276 34.72 -16.30 -11.08
CA LEU A 276 36.11 -16.47 -11.50
C LEU A 276 36.22 -17.24 -12.82
N PHE A 277 35.39 -18.27 -13.01
CA PHE A 277 35.31 -18.99 -14.28
C PHE A 277 34.88 -18.06 -15.43
N PHE A 278 33.83 -17.26 -15.27
CA PHE A 278 33.37 -16.34 -16.31
C PHE A 278 34.39 -15.24 -16.63
N PHE A 279 35.08 -14.73 -15.60
CA PHE A 279 36.16 -13.77 -15.77
C PHE A 279 37.33 -14.38 -16.56
N ALA A 280 37.75 -15.58 -16.21
CA ALA A 280 38.79 -16.31 -16.92
C ALA A 280 38.38 -16.64 -18.36
N ALA A 281 37.13 -17.04 -18.59
CA ALA A 281 36.59 -17.31 -19.92
C ALA A 281 36.52 -16.05 -20.80
N ALA A 282 36.13 -14.90 -20.23
CA ALA A 282 36.06 -13.63 -20.96
C ALA A 282 37.46 -13.11 -21.34
N ILE A 283 38.44 -13.18 -20.44
CA ILE A 283 39.84 -12.77 -20.72
C ILE A 283 40.54 -13.78 -21.63
N GLY A 284 40.23 -15.07 -21.45
CA GLY A 284 40.75 -16.19 -22.22
C GLY A 284 40.27 -16.24 -23.66
N HIS A 285 39.48 -15.28 -24.16
CA HIS A 285 38.92 -15.24 -25.51
C HIS A 285 39.97 -15.33 -26.65
N ARG A 286 41.25 -15.00 -26.39
CA ARG A 286 42.36 -15.27 -27.34
C ARG A 286 42.84 -16.73 -27.36
N VAL A 287 42.42 -17.54 -26.38
CA VAL A 287 42.91 -18.90 -26.07
C VAL A 287 41.77 -19.93 -26.00
N ILE A 288 40.50 -19.54 -26.12
CA ILE A 288 39.37 -20.49 -26.24
C ILE A 288 39.60 -21.33 -27.50
N ARG A 289 40.20 -22.49 -27.30
CA ARG A 289 40.33 -23.51 -28.35
C ARG A 289 38.92 -23.98 -28.66
N ASN A 290 38.60 -24.30 -29.92
CA ASN A 290 37.31 -24.88 -30.32
C ASN A 290 36.87 -26.08 -29.43
N SER A 291 37.78 -26.72 -28.70
CA SER A 291 37.48 -27.79 -27.73
C SER A 291 36.84 -27.32 -26.42
N THR A 292 36.94 -26.04 -26.05
CA THR A 292 36.49 -25.47 -24.76
C THR A 292 35.15 -24.71 -24.86
N THR A 293 34.69 -24.40 -26.08
CA THR A 293 33.40 -23.77 -26.35
C THR A 293 32.19 -24.58 -25.86
N PRO A 294 32.06 -25.91 -26.07
CA PRO A 294 30.88 -26.64 -25.62
C PRO A 294 30.76 -26.68 -24.09
N ALA A 295 31.87 -26.83 -23.37
CA ALA A 295 31.88 -26.81 -21.91
C ALA A 295 31.41 -25.46 -21.36
N THR A 296 31.89 -24.35 -21.95
CA THR A 296 31.49 -22.99 -21.54
C THR A 296 30.01 -22.73 -21.81
N LEU A 297 29.48 -23.17 -22.97
CA LEU A 297 28.05 -23.07 -23.28
C LEU A 297 27.18 -23.83 -22.27
N ILE A 298 27.60 -25.04 -21.88
CA ILE A 298 26.89 -25.86 -20.88
C ILE A 298 26.90 -25.15 -19.52
N VAL A 299 28.05 -24.66 -19.06
CA VAL A 299 28.16 -23.95 -17.77
C VAL A 299 27.31 -22.68 -17.76
N ASN A 300 27.34 -21.88 -18.82
CA ASN A 300 26.52 -20.66 -18.93
C ASN A 300 25.02 -20.99 -18.91
N LEU A 301 24.60 -22.03 -19.63
CA LEU A 301 23.21 -22.49 -19.66
C LEU A 301 22.74 -22.93 -18.27
N LEU A 302 23.49 -23.83 -17.62
CA LEU A 302 23.13 -24.37 -16.30
C LEU A 302 23.09 -23.27 -15.23
N PHE A 303 24.02 -22.32 -15.27
CA PHE A 303 24.05 -21.25 -14.28
C PHE A 303 22.92 -20.24 -14.50
N ALA A 304 22.64 -19.85 -15.75
CA ALA A 304 21.52 -18.97 -16.05
C ALA A 304 20.15 -19.60 -15.68
N THR A 305 19.96 -20.90 -15.91
CA THR A 305 18.73 -21.59 -15.50
C THR A 305 18.61 -21.73 -13.98
N LEU A 306 19.72 -22.00 -13.28
CA LEU A 306 19.75 -22.01 -11.81
C LEU A 306 19.35 -20.66 -11.22
N LEU A 307 19.87 -19.56 -11.78
CA LEU A 307 19.50 -18.20 -11.41
C LEU A 307 18.00 -17.91 -11.64
N LEU A 308 17.45 -18.35 -12.78
CA LEU A 308 16.02 -18.22 -13.05
C LEU A 308 15.18 -19.03 -12.06
N HIS A 309 15.62 -20.25 -11.73
CA HIS A 309 14.95 -21.08 -10.74
C HIS A 309 14.95 -20.43 -9.35
N HIS A 310 16.10 -19.93 -8.89
CA HIS A 310 16.20 -19.24 -7.60
C HIS A 310 15.39 -17.94 -7.56
N THR A 311 15.48 -17.09 -8.60
CA THR A 311 14.66 -15.87 -8.68
C THR A 311 13.17 -16.18 -8.76
N GLN A 312 12.77 -17.30 -9.35
CA GLN A 312 11.38 -17.76 -9.35
C GLN A 312 10.92 -18.16 -7.94
N GLN A 313 11.73 -18.93 -7.21
CA GLN A 313 11.43 -19.27 -5.81
C GLN A 313 11.28 -18.02 -4.92
N LEU A 314 12.15 -17.02 -5.11
CA LEU A 314 12.04 -15.73 -4.40
C LEU A 314 10.76 -14.98 -4.77
N HIS A 315 10.44 -14.92 -6.07
CA HIS A 315 9.22 -14.31 -6.56
C HIS A 315 7.96 -14.91 -5.92
N GLU A 316 7.93 -16.24 -5.79
CA GLU A 316 6.80 -16.97 -5.20
C GLU A 316 6.58 -16.71 -3.71
N ARG A 317 7.56 -16.13 -2.99
CA ARG A 317 7.39 -15.69 -1.60
C ARG A 317 6.51 -14.45 -1.45
N GLY A 318 6.27 -13.72 -2.55
CA GLY A 318 5.40 -12.55 -2.58
C GLY A 318 4.17 -12.73 -3.46
N CYS A 319 3.43 -11.64 -3.64
CA CYS A 319 2.23 -11.56 -4.48
C CYS A 319 2.32 -10.48 -5.55
N SER A 320 3.45 -9.78 -5.67
CA SER A 320 3.69 -8.82 -6.73
C SER A 320 3.56 -9.46 -8.11
N GLU A 321 3.08 -8.71 -9.09
CA GLU A 321 2.93 -9.18 -10.48
C GLU A 321 4.22 -9.77 -11.06
N ALA A 322 4.04 -10.76 -11.94
CA ALA A 322 5.13 -11.40 -12.65
C ALA A 322 5.87 -10.39 -13.55
N VAL A 323 7.18 -10.58 -13.70
CA VAL A 323 7.95 -9.83 -14.68
C VAL A 323 7.52 -10.31 -16.06
N ASP A 324 6.89 -9.43 -16.85
CA ASP A 324 6.57 -9.75 -18.24
C ASP A 324 7.87 -9.98 -19.03
N LEU A 325 8.09 -11.24 -19.38
CA LEU A 325 9.23 -11.74 -20.14
C LEU A 325 8.80 -12.23 -21.53
N THR A 326 7.52 -12.07 -21.89
CA THR A 326 6.94 -12.59 -23.14
C THR A 326 7.65 -12.04 -24.36
N THR A 327 7.90 -10.73 -24.40
CA THR A 327 8.63 -10.05 -25.48
C THR A 327 10.05 -10.61 -25.67
N SER A 328 10.77 -10.86 -24.56
CA SER A 328 12.11 -11.45 -24.60
C SER A 328 12.07 -12.89 -25.11
N CYS A 329 11.16 -13.74 -24.59
CA CYS A 329 11.02 -15.13 -25.00
C CYS A 329 10.55 -15.28 -26.46
N VAL A 330 9.62 -14.45 -26.92
CA VAL A 330 9.13 -14.45 -28.31
C VAL A 330 10.24 -14.04 -29.27
N SER A 331 11.01 -12.99 -28.93
CA SER A 331 12.17 -12.60 -29.72
C SER A 331 13.20 -13.74 -29.84
N ALA A 332 13.33 -14.55 -28.78
CA ALA A 332 14.18 -15.75 -28.76
C ALA A 332 13.72 -16.80 -29.72
N ALA A 333 12.46 -17.18 -29.59
CA ALA A 333 11.87 -18.25 -30.37
C ALA A 333 11.92 -17.92 -31.85
N VAL A 334 11.57 -16.67 -32.22
CA VAL A 334 11.64 -16.20 -33.61
C VAL A 334 13.07 -16.23 -34.15
N ALA A 335 14.03 -15.78 -33.37
CA ALA A 335 15.43 -15.78 -33.77
C ALA A 335 16.04 -17.19 -33.93
N ILE A 336 15.71 -18.10 -33.02
CA ILE A 336 16.14 -19.50 -33.10
C ILE A 336 15.45 -20.18 -34.29
N LEU A 337 14.15 -19.97 -34.51
CA LEU A 337 13.45 -20.56 -35.65
C LEU A 337 13.99 -20.03 -36.99
N THR A 338 14.22 -18.73 -37.11
CA THR A 338 14.73 -18.13 -38.35
C THR A 338 16.13 -18.62 -38.67
N THR A 339 17.01 -18.75 -37.66
CA THR A 339 18.34 -19.33 -37.86
C THR A 339 18.31 -20.81 -38.21
N LEU A 340 17.42 -21.60 -37.60
CA LEU A 340 17.20 -23.00 -38.00
C LEU A 340 16.62 -23.14 -39.41
N LEU A 341 15.65 -22.32 -39.79
CA LEU A 341 15.07 -22.31 -41.14
C LEU A 341 16.11 -21.98 -42.21
N LEU A 342 16.98 -20.99 -41.94
CA LEU A 342 18.09 -20.66 -42.84
C LEU A 342 19.10 -21.81 -42.98
N LEU A 343 19.26 -22.65 -41.95
CA LEU A 343 20.11 -23.85 -42.01
C LEU A 343 19.49 -24.98 -42.84
N PHE A 344 18.17 -25.12 -42.85
CA PHE A 344 17.49 -26.16 -43.65
C PHE A 344 17.30 -25.77 -45.12
N LEU A 345 17.41 -24.48 -45.46
CA LEU A 345 17.25 -23.96 -46.83
C LEU A 345 18.56 -23.95 -47.64
N TRP A 346 19.69 -24.40 -47.08
CA TRP A 346 21.04 -24.37 -47.67
C TRP A 346 21.77 -25.71 -47.61
#